data_AF-A0A7L2UB19-F1
#
_entry.id   AF-A0A7L2UB19-F1
#
_cell.length_a   1.000
_cell.length_b   1.000
_cell.length_c   1.000
_cell.angle_alpha   90.00
_cell.angle_beta   90.00
_cell.angle_gamma   90.00
#
_symmetry.space_group_name_H-M   'P 1'
#
loop_
_entity.id
_entity.type
_entity.pdbx_description
1 polymer ?
#
loop_
_entity_poly.entity_id
_entity_poly.type
_entity_poly.pdbx_seq_one_letter_code
_entity_poly.pdbx_strand_id
1 'polypeptide(L)' 'CPVPHIQNGRVSVLKYRYTYKDTVSFKCLKGFTLRGHRTAQCQANNTWDPPVPVCEQGKCQHSDVLALQI' A
#
# COMPACT_ATOMS: atom_id res chain seq x y z
N CYS A 1 14.29 -9.69 0.71
CA CYS A 1 12.85 -9.64 0.39
C CYS A 1 12.61 -9.49 -1.10
N PRO A 2 11.54 -10.10 -1.64
CA PRO A 2 11.16 -9.98 -3.04
C PRO A 2 10.72 -8.55 -3.37
N VAL A 3 10.79 -8.18 -4.64
CA VAL A 3 10.30 -6.87 -5.12
C VAL A 3 8.78 -6.79 -4.86
N PRO A 4 8.29 -5.80 -4.09
CA PRO A 4 6.85 -5.67 -3.83
C PRO A 4 6.10 -5.40 -5.13
N HIS A 5 5.12 -6.24 -5.43
CA HIS A 5 4.19 -6.01 -6.54
C HIS A 5 2.90 -5.39 -6.01
N ILE A 6 2.63 -4.13 -6.38
CA ILE A 6 1.48 -3.37 -5.89
C ILE A 6 0.70 -2.87 -7.09
N GLN A 7 -0.45 -3.48 -7.35
CA GLN A 7 -1.35 -3.01 -8.39
C GLN A 7 -1.85 -1.62 -8.04
N ASN A 8 -1.85 -0.70 -9.01
CA ASN A 8 -2.29 0.68 -8.82
C ASN A 8 -1.56 1.41 -7.67
N GLY A 9 -0.31 1.04 -7.42
CA GLY A 9 0.53 1.67 -6.40
C GLY A 9 2.01 1.64 -6.78
N ARG A 10 2.82 2.24 -5.92
CA ARG A 10 4.27 2.35 -6.08
C ARG A 10 4.98 2.33 -4.73
N VAL A 11 6.24 1.91 -4.75
CA VAL A 11 7.15 1.96 -3.59
C VAL A 11 8.01 3.23 -3.64
N SER A 12 8.52 3.68 -2.49
CA SER A 12 9.37 4.88 -2.38
C SER A 12 10.71 4.75 -3.08
N VAL A 13 11.31 3.55 -3.08
CA VAL A 13 12.59 3.26 -3.74
C VAL A 13 12.46 1.92 -4.44
N LEU A 14 12.69 1.88 -5.75
CA LEU A 14 12.72 0.66 -6.55
C LEU A 14 14.14 0.08 -6.57
N LYS A 15 14.31 -1.13 -6.04
CA LYS A 15 15.54 -1.92 -6.11
C LYS A 15 15.25 -3.29 -6.74
N TYR A 16 16.25 -3.87 -7.38
CA TYR A 16 16.18 -5.28 -7.85
C TYR A 16 16.10 -6.29 -6.70
N ARG A 17 16.62 -5.92 -5.52
CA ARG A 17 16.58 -6.75 -4.31
C ARG A 17 16.62 -5.87 -3.05
N TYR A 18 15.90 -6.28 -2.02
CA TYR A 18 15.90 -5.63 -0.70
C TYR A 18 16.54 -6.57 0.33
N THR A 19 17.35 -6.01 1.22
CA THR A 19 18.08 -6.76 2.26
C THR A 19 17.50 -6.50 3.65
N TYR A 20 17.92 -7.29 4.64
CA TYR A 20 17.45 -7.15 6.01
C TYR A 20 17.54 -5.70 6.51
N LYS A 21 16.48 -5.23 7.18
CA LYS A 21 16.27 -3.84 7.64
C LYS A 21 16.01 -2.78 6.57
N ASP A 22 16.05 -3.11 5.27
CA ASP A 22 15.56 -2.19 4.24
C ASP A 22 14.09 -1.87 4.51
N THR A 23 13.76 -0.58 4.51
CA THR A 23 12.40 -0.09 4.76
C THR A 23 11.90 0.66 3.53
N VAL A 24 10.67 0.37 3.13
CA VAL A 24 10.00 1.02 1.98
C VAL A 24 8.69 1.63 2.41
N SER A 25 8.28 2.68 1.69
CA SER A 25 6.97 3.31 1.84
C SER A 25 6.12 3.04 0.62
N PHE A 26 4.83 2.88 0.81
CA PHE A 26 3.87 2.57 -0.24
C PHE A 26 2.96 3.77 -0.51
N LYS A 27 2.63 3.98 -1.78
CA LYS A 27 1.69 5.01 -2.22
C LYS A 27 0.80 4.48 -3.34
N CYS A 28 -0.50 4.62 -3.18
CA CYS A 28 -1.46 4.31 -4.24
C CYS A 28 -1.54 5.44 -5.27
N LEU A 29 -1.89 5.07 -6.51
CA LEU A 29 -2.20 6.01 -7.58
C LEU A 29 -3.49 6.79 -7.26
N LYS A 30 -3.70 7.91 -7.98
CA LYS A 30 -4.90 8.74 -7.80
C LYS A 30 -6.17 7.91 -8.03
N GLY A 31 -7.15 8.04 -7.13
CA GLY A 31 -8.41 7.27 -7.18
C GLY A 31 -8.36 5.92 -6.46
N PHE A 32 -7.19 5.53 -5.92
CA PHE A 32 -7.03 4.33 -5.11
C PHE A 32 -6.68 4.68 -3.67
N THR A 33 -7.16 3.86 -2.74
CA THR A 33 -6.96 3.98 -1.30
C THR A 33 -6.05 2.86 -0.83
N LEU A 34 -5.05 3.22 -0.01
CA LEU A 34 -4.12 2.26 0.58
C LEU A 34 -4.83 1.50 1.71
N ARG A 35 -4.90 0.17 1.59
CA ARG A 35 -5.39 -0.71 2.63
C ARG A 35 -4.24 -1.52 3.23
N GLY A 36 -3.99 -1.31 4.52
CA GLY A 36 -2.87 -1.88 5.25
C GLY A 36 -1.87 -0.81 5.72
N HIS A 37 -0.62 -1.22 5.96
CA HIS A 37 0.41 -0.31 6.47
C HIS A 37 1.08 0.48 5.34
N ARG A 38 1.40 1.75 5.62
CA ARG A 38 2.12 2.63 4.68
C ARG A 38 3.58 2.22 4.49
N THR A 39 4.16 1.49 5.43
CA THR A 39 5.57 1.10 5.41
C THR A 39 5.72 -0.36 5.74
N ALA A 40 6.75 -0.98 5.17
CA ALA A 40 7.19 -2.32 5.53
C ALA A 40 8.72 -2.38 5.60
N GLN A 41 9.22 -3.21 6.51
CA GLN A 41 10.62 -3.52 6.65
C GLN A 41 10.91 -4.95 6.21
N CYS A 42 12.03 -5.15 5.54
CA CYS A 42 12.49 -6.46 5.13
C CYS A 42 13.07 -7.22 6.33
N GLN A 43 12.47 -8.36 6.66
CA GLN A 43 12.85 -9.21 7.77
C GLN A 43 13.94 -10.22 7.38
N ALA A 44 14.59 -10.83 8.39
CA ALA A 44 15.68 -11.79 8.18
C ALA A 44 15.26 -13.06 7.42
N ASN A 45 13.98 -13.43 7.52
CA ASN A 45 13.35 -14.53 6.79
C ASN A 45 12.96 -14.17 5.33
N ASN A 46 13.42 -13.03 4.82
CA ASN A 46 13.09 -12.50 3.49
C ASN A 46 11.61 -12.13 3.26
N THR A 47 10.81 -11.92 4.30
CA THR A 47 9.43 -11.41 4.19
C THR A 47 9.33 -9.92 4.53
N TRP A 48 8.30 -9.27 3.99
CA TRP A 48 7.94 -7.91 4.38
C TRP A 48 7.10 -7.94 5.66
N ASP A 49 7.48 -7.12 6.63
CA ASP A 49 6.68 -6.91 7.83
C ASP A 49 6.56 -5.40 8.18
N PRO A 50 5.34 -4.87 8.32
CA PRO A 50 4.06 -5.51 8.00
C PRO A 50 3.95 -5.96 6.52
N PRO A 51 2.98 -6.84 6.17
CA PRO A 51 2.81 -7.32 4.80
C PRO A 51 2.59 -6.18 3.79
N VAL A 52 2.94 -6.43 2.52
CA VAL A 52 2.74 -5.48 1.42
C VAL A 52 1.25 -5.11 1.30
N PRO A 53 0.89 -3.81 1.27
CA PRO A 53 -0.50 -3.37 1.25
C PRO A 53 -1.14 -3.53 -0.13
N VAL A 54 -2.47 -3.39 -0.16
CA VAL A 54 -3.26 -3.39 -1.39
C VAL A 54 -3.78 -1.98 -1.67
N CYS A 55 -3.79 -1.58 -2.94
CA CYS A 55 -4.46 -0.36 -3.38
C CYS A 55 -5.83 -0.72 -3.96
N GLU A 56 -6.88 -0.43 -3.20
CA GLU A 56 -8.26 -0.68 -3.62
C GLU A 56 -8.82 0.59 -4.25
N GLN A 57 -9.64 0.46 -5.30
CA GLN A 57 -10.31 1.63 -5.88
C GLN A 57 -11.19 2.25 -4.79
N GLY A 58 -11.05 3.56 -4.57
CA GLY A 58 -11.93 4.24 -3.64
C GLY A 58 -13.35 4.01 -4.11
N LYS A 59 -14.18 3.33 -3.30
CA LYS A 59 -15.61 3.35 -3.55
C LYS A 59 -15.99 4.83 -3.56
N CYS A 60 -16.58 5.29 -4.66
CA CYS A 60 -17.19 6.61 -4.66
C CYS A 60 -18.07 6.67 -3.41
N GLN A 61 -17.78 7.58 -2.49
CA GLN A 61 -18.68 7.89 -1.39
C GLN A 61 -19.89 8.59 -2.01
N HIS A 62 -20.75 7.83 -2.68
CA HIS A 62 -22.11 8.27 -2.99
C HIS A 62 -23.01 8.16 -1.74
N SER A 63 -22.43 7.79 -0.60
CA SER A 63 -23.14 7.63 0.67
C SER A 63 -23.35 8.95 1.42
N ASP A 64 -22.67 10.04 1.04
CA ASP A 64 -22.83 11.35 1.67
C ASP A 64 -23.95 12.22 1.04
N VAL A 65 -24.86 11.61 0.25
CA VAL A 65 -26.02 12.32 -0.31
C VAL A 65 -27.35 11.91 0.35
N LEU A 66 -27.35 10.94 1.27
CA LEU A 66 -28.58 10.47 1.96
C LEU A 66 -28.64 10.79 3.46
N ALA A 67 -28.13 11.96 3.88
CA ALA A 67 -28.24 12.42 5.27
C ALA A 67 -28.64 13.90 5.39
N LEU A 68 -29.41 14.43 4.42
CA LEU A 68 -29.90 15.81 4.43
C LEU A 68 -31.38 15.93 4.06
N GLN A 69 -32.19 14.97 4.48
CA GLN A 69 -33.65 15.04 4.46
C GLN A 69 -34.23 14.24 5.62
N ILE A 70 -34.25 14.84 6.82
CA ILE A 70 -35.35 14.75 7.80
C ILE A 70 -35.44 16.11 8.48
#